data_AF-A0A7Y3SV55-F1
#
_entry.id   AF-A0A7Y3SV55-F1
#
_cell.length_a   1.000
_cell.length_b   1.000
_cell.length_c   1.000
_cell.angle_alpha   90.00
_cell.angle_beta   90.00
_cell.angle_gamma   90.00
#
_symmetry.space_group_name_H-M   'P 1'
#
loop_
_entity.id
_entity.type
_entity.pdbx_description
1 polymer ?
#
loop_
_entity_poly.entity_id
_entity_poly.type
_entity_poly.pdbx_seq_one_letter_code
_entity_poly.pdbx_strand_id
1 'polypeptide(L)' 'MKDNSEPQSSFLNTFNNTSFLLTEGAIIERLKREFCIPLDKDILPAGLIYDEKGIEILSLIYQQ' A
#
# COMPACT_ATOMS: atom_id res chain seq x y z
N MET A 1 -27.13 14.98 -6.00
CA MET A 1 -25.69 14.65 -5.94
C MET A 1 -25.45 14.09 -4.55
N LYS A 2 -25.20 12.78 -4.42
CA LYS A 2 -24.87 12.19 -3.11
C LYS A 2 -23.38 12.43 -2.88
N ASP A 3 -23.09 13.21 -1.84
CA ASP A 3 -21.75 13.36 -1.30
C ASP A 3 -21.38 12.01 -0.66
N ASN A 4 -20.61 11.20 -1.40
CA ASN A 4 -20.06 9.93 -0.94
C ASN A 4 -18.68 10.18 -0.31
N SER A 5 -18.57 11.14 0.60
CA SER A 5 -17.39 11.25 1.45
C SER A 5 -17.47 10.17 2.53
N GLU A 6 -16.83 9.02 2.27
CA GLU A 6 -16.56 8.06 3.34
C GLU A 6 -15.88 8.80 4.50
N PRO A 7 -16.26 8.54 5.76
CA PRO A 7 -15.60 9.16 6.90
C PRO A 7 -14.16 8.63 6.94
N GLN A 8 -13.21 9.47 6.54
CA GLN A 8 -11.79 9.15 6.59
C GLN A 8 -11.39 8.98 8.06
N SER A 9 -11.33 7.72 8.53
CA SER A 9 -10.98 7.45 9.93
C SER A 9 -9.52 7.83 10.16
N SER A 10 -9.24 8.75 11.10
CA SER A 10 -7.85 9.07 11.44
C SER A 10 -7.18 7.91 12.16
N PHE A 11 -5.87 7.75 11.96
CA PHE A 11 -5.08 6.70 12.64
C PHE A 11 -5.31 6.71 14.16
N LEU A 12 -5.24 7.89 14.80
CA LEU A 12 -5.43 8.01 16.25
C LEU A 12 -6.84 7.59 16.68
N ASN A 13 -7.86 7.93 15.90
CA ASN A 13 -9.22 7.52 16.20
C ASN A 13 -9.38 6.00 16.11
N THR A 14 -8.82 5.37 15.08
CA THR A 14 -8.88 3.91 14.91
C THR A 14 -8.08 3.20 15.98
N PHE A 15 -6.87 3.68 16.29
CA PHE A 15 -6.01 3.10 17.32
C PHE A 15 -6.66 3.13 18.71
N ASN A 16 -7.32 4.23 19.08
CA ASN A 16 -7.92 4.39 20.40
C ASN A 16 -9.27 3.65 20.57
N ASN A 17 -9.98 3.37 19.47
CA ASN A 17 -11.35 2.85 19.52
C ASN A 17 -11.52 1.42 18.97
N THR A 18 -10.45 0.76 18.54
CA THR A 18 -10.50 -0.61 18.04
C THR A 18 -9.63 -1.53 18.88
N SER A 19 -10.06 -2.78 19.06
CA SER A 19 -9.26 -3.79 19.77
C SER A 19 -8.11 -4.34 18.94
N PHE A 20 -8.18 -4.20 17.61
CA PHE A 20 -7.22 -4.73 16.67
C PHE A 20 -6.99 -3.74 15.52
N LEU A 21 -5.72 -3.51 15.20
CA LEU A 21 -5.30 -2.78 14.01
C LEU A 21 -4.68 -3.77 13.02
N LEU A 22 -5.35 -3.97 11.89
CA LEU A 22 -4.80 -4.77 10.80
C LEU A 22 -3.89 -3.87 9.96
N THR A 23 -2.62 -4.24 9.85
CA THR A 23 -1.64 -3.53 9.02
C THR A 23 -1.28 -4.40 7.83
N GLU A 24 -1.10 -3.80 6.67
CA GLU A 24 -0.51 -4.51 5.55
C GLU A 24 0.97 -4.81 5.84
N GLY A 25 1.41 -6.00 5.46
CA GLY A 25 2.78 -6.46 5.67
C GLY A 25 3.31 -7.18 4.44
N ALA A 26 4.62 -7.42 4.43
CA ALA A 26 5.29 -8.22 3.39
C ALA A 26 5.09 -7.74 1.93
N ILE A 27 4.90 -6.43 1.71
CA ILE A 27 4.77 -5.80 0.37
C ILE A 27 5.88 -6.28 -0.58
N ILE A 28 7.12 -6.35 -0.11
CA ILE A 28 8.28 -6.82 -0.88
C ILE A 28 8.10 -8.26 -1.39
N GLU A 29 7.61 -9.16 -0.56
CA GLU A 29 7.40 -10.55 -0.95
C GLU A 29 6.24 -10.69 -1.94
N ARG A 30 5.22 -9.85 -1.78
CA ARG A 30 4.11 -9.75 -2.71
C ARG A 30 4.54 -9.24 -4.09
N LEU A 31 5.34 -8.18 -4.14
CA LEU A 31 5.95 -7.65 -5.37
C LEU A 31 6.76 -8.71 -6.13
N LYS A 32 7.52 -9.53 -5.40
CA LYS A 32 8.28 -10.64 -6.00
C LYS A 32 7.38 -11.76 -6.54
N ARG A 33 6.36 -12.18 -5.76
CA ARG A 33 5.53 -13.34 -6.08
C ARG A 33 4.46 -13.06 -7.12
N GLU A 34 3.80 -11.91 -7.04
CA GLU A 34 2.61 -11.59 -7.86
C GLU A 34 2.99 -10.83 -9.13
N PHE A 35 4.03 -9.99 -9.08
CA PHE A 35 4.36 -9.06 -10.17
C PHE A 35 5.73 -9.35 -10.81
N CYS A 36 6.48 -10.33 -10.28
CA CYS A 36 7.81 -10.71 -10.75
C CYS A 36 8.77 -9.52 -10.89
N ILE A 37 8.64 -8.51 -10.01
CA ILE A 37 9.50 -7.32 -10.08
C ILE A 37 10.89 -7.67 -9.53
N PRO A 38 11.97 -7.50 -10.34
CA PRO A 38 13.31 -7.52 -9.81
C PRO A 38 13.53 -6.27 -8.95
N LEU A 39 13.74 -6.46 -7.66
CA LEU A 39 14.02 -5.36 -6.74
C LEU A 39 15.49 -4.97 -6.81
N ASP A 40 15.73 -3.67 -6.81
CA ASP A 40 17.08 -3.14 -6.66
C ASP A 40 17.65 -3.52 -5.28
N LYS A 41 18.95 -3.85 -5.24
CA LYS A 41 19.60 -4.34 -4.02
C LYS A 41 19.83 -3.24 -2.97
N ASP A 42 19.95 -1.99 -3.40
CA ASP A 42 20.34 -0.84 -2.57
C ASP A 42 19.12 0.00 -2.18
N ILE A 43 18.14 0.14 -3.10
CA ILE A 43 16.92 0.95 -2.86
C ILE A 43 15.63 0.15 -2.76
N LEU A 44 15.65 -1.18 -2.99
CA LEU A 44 14.50 -2.09 -2.83
C LEU A 44 13.24 -1.56 -3.55
N PRO A 45 12.00 -1.54 -2.99
CA PRO A 45 10.84 -1.06 -3.76
C PRO A 45 10.81 0.46 -3.90
N ALA A 46 11.69 1.23 -3.23
CA ALA A 46 11.65 2.68 -3.29
C ALA A 46 11.91 3.21 -4.71
N GLY A 47 12.62 2.46 -5.55
CA GLY A 47 12.81 2.81 -6.96
C GLY A 47 11.51 2.81 -7.78
N LEU A 48 10.49 2.05 -7.36
CA LEU A 48 9.25 1.87 -8.11
C LEU A 48 8.39 3.14 -8.19
N ILE A 49 8.61 4.11 -7.30
CA ILE A 49 7.87 5.38 -7.34
C ILE A 49 8.31 6.30 -8.49
N TYR A 50 9.45 5.99 -9.12
CA TYR A 50 9.99 6.75 -10.24
C TYR A 50 9.74 6.09 -11.60
N ASP A 51 9.15 4.89 -11.61
CA ASP A 51 8.81 4.11 -12.80
C ASP A 51 7.29 4.07 -12.97
N GLU A 52 6.79 4.38 -14.16
CA GLU A 52 5.33 4.44 -14.42
C GLU A 52 4.65 3.10 -14.11
N LYS A 53 5.28 2.00 -14.49
CA LYS A 53 4.78 0.64 -14.21
C LYS A 53 4.87 0.30 -12.72
N GLY A 54 5.96 0.71 -12.06
CA GLY A 54 6.10 0.61 -10.60
C GLY A 54 4.98 1.33 -9.84
N ILE A 55 4.62 2.54 -10.27
CA ILE A 55 3.52 3.32 -9.69
C ILE A 55 2.18 2.60 -9.86
N GLU A 56 1.90 2.06 -11.05
CA GLU A 56 0.67 1.31 -11.32
C GLU A 56 0.57 0.07 -10.40
N ILE A 57 1.65 -0.70 -10.27
CA ILE A 57 1.69 -1.90 -9.43
C ILE A 57 1.51 -1.55 -7.95
N LEU A 58 2.19 -0.51 -7.45
CA LEU A 58 2.00 -0.04 -6.08
C LEU A 58 0.55 0.41 -5.84
N SER A 59 -0.07 1.07 -6.81
CA SER A 59 -1.47 1.49 -6.72
C SER A 59 -2.41 0.29 -6.59
N LEU A 60 -2.17 -0.79 -7.34
CA LEU A 60 -2.97 -2.02 -7.23
C LEU A 60 -2.84 -2.70 -5.87
N ILE A 61 -1.67 -2.61 -5.22
CA ILE A 61 -1.45 -3.19 -3.90
C ILE A 61 -2.19 -2.38 -2.82
N TYR A 62 -2.08 -1.05 -2.85
CA TYR A 62 -2.62 -0.17 -1.80
C TYR A 62 -4.10 0.22 -1.95
N GLN A 63 -4.76 -0.11 -3.06
CA GLN A 63 -6.19 0.16 -3.28
C GLN A 63 -7.13 -0.92 -2.73
N GLN A 64 -6.61 -1.91 -2.00
CA GLN A 64 -7.39 -2.96 -1.36
C GLN A 64 -8.12 -2.48 -0.11
#